data_AF-A0AAP0QPX2-F1
#
_entry.id   AF-A0AAP0QPX2-F1
#
_cell.length_a   1.000
_cell.length_b   1.000
_cell.length_c   1.000
_cell.angle_alpha   90.00
_cell.angle_beta   90.00
_cell.angle_gamma   90.00
#
_symmetry.space_group_name_H-M   'P 1'
#
loop_
_entity.id
_entity.type
_entity.pdbx_description
1 polymer ?
#
loop_
_entity_poly.entity_id
_entity_poly.type
_entity_poly.pdbx_seq_one_letter_code
_entity_poly.pdbx_strand_id
1 'polypeptide(L)'
;MADVILVNSKFTATTFANTFKKLHARGIHPVVLYPAVNVYQFDKPHSCKLNFLSINRFERKKNIDLALSAFAKLRNLEEDVIKNRDTADVTLTIAGKPPPISDLTDIFY
;
A
#
# COMPACT_ATOMS: atom_id res chain seq x y z
N MET A 1 9.20 -29.47 8.95
CA MET A 1 7.78 -29.18 8.63
C MET A 1 7.36 -28.00 9.49
N ALA A 2 6.50 -27.11 8.99
CA ALA A 2 5.94 -26.06 9.82
C ALA A 2 4.79 -26.63 10.64
N ASP A 3 4.74 -26.31 11.93
CA ASP A 3 3.65 -26.73 12.81
C ASP A 3 2.37 -25.91 12.58
N VAL A 4 2.52 -24.65 12.16
CA VAL A 4 1.43 -23.71 11.91
C VAL A 4 1.71 -22.90 10.66
N ILE A 5 0.68 -22.69 9.84
CA ILE A 5 0.71 -21.76 8.71
C ILE A 5 0.00 -20.48 9.11
N LEU A 6 0.66 -19.35 8.91
CA LEU A 6 0.12 -18.01 9.17
C LEU A 6 -0.14 -17.27 7.87
N VAL A 7 -1.25 -16.54 7.81
CA VAL A 7 -1.59 -15.66 6.69
C VAL A 7 -1.98 -14.29 7.20
N ASN A 8 -1.74 -13.26 6.39
CA ASN A 8 -1.94 -11.87 6.79
C ASN A 8 -3.39 -11.37 6.63
N SER A 9 -4.32 -12.23 6.21
CA SER A 9 -5.73 -11.85 6.05
C SER A 9 -6.64 -13.07 5.91
N LYS A 10 -7.93 -12.87 6.18
CA LYS A 10 -8.98 -13.85 5.84
C LYS A 10 -9.06 -14.12 4.34
N PHE A 11 -8.83 -13.11 3.50
CA PHE A 11 -8.80 -13.28 2.05
C PHE A 11 -7.73 -14.31 1.65
N THR A 12 -6.51 -14.16 2.15
CA THR A 12 -5.41 -15.09 1.87
C THR A 12 -5.68 -16.47 2.45
N ALA A 13 -6.37 -16.58 3.60
CA ALA A 13 -6.82 -17.88 4.13
C ALA A 13 -7.78 -18.59 3.16
N THR A 14 -8.73 -17.85 2.58
CA THR A 14 -9.64 -18.36 1.55
C THR A 14 -8.90 -18.74 0.27
N THR A 15 -7.97 -17.89 -0.19
CA THR A 15 -7.10 -18.22 -1.34
C THR A 15 -6.34 -19.52 -1.08
N PHE A 16 -5.77 -19.70 0.12
CA PHE A 16 -5.07 -20.92 0.50
C PHE A 16 -5.98 -22.15 0.40
N ALA A 17 -7.20 -22.09 0.95
CA ALA A 17 -8.15 -23.21 0.89
C ALA A 17 -8.51 -23.60 -0.55
N ASN A 18 -8.71 -22.58 -1.40
CA ASN A 18 -9.08 -22.79 -2.81
C ASN A 18 -7.92 -23.32 -3.66
N THR A 19 -6.68 -22.90 -3.36
CA THR A 19 -5.48 -23.30 -4.11
C THR A 19 -4.90 -24.63 -3.61
N PHE A 20 -4.74 -24.79 -2.30
CA PHE A 20 -4.11 -25.97 -1.69
C PHE A 20 -5.13 -26.99 -1.21
N LYS A 21 -6.02 -27.43 -2.12
CA LYS A 21 -7.16 -28.32 -1.81
C LYS A 21 -6.76 -29.60 -1.06
N LYS A 22 -5.63 -30.21 -1.41
CA LYS A 22 -5.13 -31.42 -0.73
C LYS A 22 -4.73 -31.15 0.72
N LEU A 23 -4.10 -30.02 1.01
CA LEU A 23 -3.73 -29.65 2.37
C LEU A 23 -4.98 -29.27 3.18
N HIS A 24 -5.88 -28.51 2.57
CA HIS A 24 -7.15 -28.15 3.19
C HIS A 24 -8.02 -29.37 3.53
N ALA A 25 -8.13 -30.35 2.61
CA ALA A 25 -8.85 -31.60 2.85
C ALA A 25 -8.22 -32.46 3.96
N ARG A 26 -6.93 -32.26 4.28
CA ARG A 26 -6.24 -32.88 5.41
C ARG A 26 -6.43 -32.12 6.73
N GLY A 27 -7.28 -31.09 6.76
CA GLY A 27 -7.56 -30.28 7.94
C GLY A 27 -6.52 -29.19 8.22
N ILE A 28 -5.63 -28.88 7.26
CA ILE A 28 -4.66 -27.80 7.43
C ILE A 28 -5.34 -26.47 7.10
N HIS A 29 -5.58 -25.68 8.14
CA HIS A 29 -6.20 -24.36 8.05
C HIS A 29 -5.23 -23.28 8.54
N PRO A 30 -4.82 -22.33 7.69
CA PRO A 30 -3.97 -21.24 8.13
C PRO A 30 -4.66 -20.38 9.19
N VAL A 31 -3.90 -19.94 10.19
CA VAL A 31 -4.36 -18.97 11.18
C VAL A 31 -4.09 -17.56 10.65
N VAL A 32 -5.06 -16.65 10.81
CA VAL A 32 -4.91 -15.26 10.39
C VAL A 32 -4.14 -14.49 11.47
N LEU A 33 -2.99 -13.94 11.10
CA LEU A 33 -2.20 -13.03 11.92
C LEU A 33 -1.98 -11.75 11.13
N TYR A 34 -2.45 -10.63 11.66
CA TYR A 34 -2.14 -9.29 11.12
C TYR A 34 -0.88 -8.77 11.81
N PRO A 35 0.27 -8.68 11.11
CA PRO A 35 1.47 -8.12 11.71
C PRO A 35 1.22 -6.66 12.06
N ALA A 36 1.45 -6.30 13.31
CA ALA A 36 1.31 -4.94 13.80
C ALA A 36 2.68 -4.25 13.90
N VAL A 37 2.67 -2.92 13.89
CA VAL A 37 3.82 -2.10 14.24
C VAL A 37 3.68 -1.62 15.67
N ASN A 38 4.80 -1.48 16.39
CA ASN A 38 4.78 -0.87 17.70
C ASN A 38 4.46 0.62 17.55
N VAL A 39 3.28 1.08 17.99
CA VAL A 39 2.88 2.49 17.83
C VAL A 39 3.56 3.40 18.85
N TYR A 40 4.00 2.86 19.99
CA TYR A 40 4.66 3.62 21.06
C TYR A 40 6.08 4.09 20.70
N GLN A 41 6.60 3.71 19.53
CA GLN A 41 7.86 4.26 19.04
C GLN A 41 7.69 5.64 18.35
N PHE A 42 6.45 6.10 18.16
CA PHE A 42 6.11 7.33 17.43
C PHE A 42 5.48 8.37 18.38
N ASP A 43 6.31 9.04 19.18
CA ASP A 43 5.81 9.88 20.28
C ASP A 43 5.55 11.36 19.92
N LYS A 44 5.97 11.82 18.74
CA LYS A 44 5.97 13.26 18.41
C LYS A 44 5.17 13.57 17.15
N PRO A 45 4.05 14.31 17.23
CA PRO A 45 3.44 14.89 16.04
C PRO A 45 4.39 15.92 15.44
N HIS A 46 4.58 15.87 14.13
CA HIS A 46 5.34 16.87 13.39
C HIS A 46 4.38 17.86 12.75
N SER A 47 4.63 19.16 12.91
CA SER A 47 3.93 20.17 12.11
C SER A 47 4.37 20.03 10.65
N CYS A 48 3.49 19.51 9.80
CA CYS A 48 3.70 19.44 8.37
C CYS A 48 2.59 20.19 7.65
N LYS A 49 2.94 20.78 6.50
CA LYS A 49 1.95 21.24 5.53
C LYS A 49 1.09 20.05 5.08
N LEU A 50 -0.12 20.32 4.61
CA LEU A 50 -1.03 19.27 4.18
C LEU A 50 -0.41 18.49 3.00
N ASN A 51 -0.05 17.24 3.27
CA ASN A 51 0.68 16.39 2.34
C ASN A 51 0.05 15.00 2.27
N PHE A 52 -0.25 14.56 1.05
CA PHE A 52 -0.53 13.16 0.77
C PHE A 52 0.79 12.43 0.59
N LEU A 53 1.14 11.59 1.57
CA LEU A 53 2.40 10.84 1.57
C LEU A 53 2.18 9.39 1.19
N SER A 54 2.83 8.93 0.12
CA SER A 54 2.88 7.52 -0.27
C SER A 54 4.31 7.01 -0.15
N ILE A 55 4.57 6.17 0.87
CA ILE A 55 5.84 5.46 1.03
C ILE A 55 5.64 4.00 0.65
N ASN A 56 6.04 3.63 -0.56
CA ASN A 56 5.88 2.26 -1.07
C ASN A 56 7.09 1.87 -1.92
N ARG A 57 7.37 0.58 -2.08
CA ARG A 57 8.28 0.13 -3.14
C ARG A 57 7.73 0.52 -4.51
N PHE A 58 8.59 0.85 -5.46
CA PHE A 58 8.18 1.12 -6.84
C PHE A 58 7.88 -0.19 -7.58
N GLU A 59 6.67 -0.70 -7.34
CA GLU A 59 6.16 -1.96 -7.89
C GLU A 59 4.83 -1.69 -8.60
N ARG A 60 4.61 -2.30 -9.78
CA ARG A 60 3.39 -2.10 -10.60
C ARG A 60 2.08 -2.26 -9.81
N LYS A 61 2.02 -3.25 -8.92
CA LYS A 61 0.85 -3.53 -8.05
C LYS A 61 0.48 -2.39 -7.09
N LYS A 62 1.34 -1.39 -6.91
CA LYS A 62 1.07 -0.21 -6.08
C LYS A 62 0.28 0.88 -6.81
N ASN A 63 0.15 0.77 -8.14
CA ASN A 63 -0.69 1.61 -8.98
C ASN A 63 -0.50 3.12 -8.70
N ILE A 64 0.74 3.59 -8.86
CA ILE A 64 1.12 4.99 -8.63
C ILE A 64 0.35 5.93 -9.56
N ASP A 65 0.06 5.49 -10.78
CA ASP A 65 -0.72 6.24 -11.77
C ASP A 65 -2.11 6.64 -11.26
N LEU A 66 -2.77 5.75 -10.50
CA LEU A 66 -4.06 6.06 -9.89
C LEU A 66 -3.93 7.16 -8.83
N ALA A 67 -2.88 7.14 -8.01
CA ALA A 67 -2.63 8.16 -7.00
C ALA A 67 -2.38 9.54 -7.65
N LEU A 68 -1.57 9.57 -8.72
CA LEU A 68 -1.33 10.78 -9.51
C LEU A 68 -2.62 11.31 -10.15
N SER A 69 -3.39 10.42 -10.78
CA SER A 69 -4.65 10.77 -11.44
C SER A 69 -5.69 11.29 -10.45
N ALA A 70 -5.80 10.66 -9.28
CA ALA A 70 -6.70 11.11 -8.22
C ALA A 70 -6.29 12.48 -7.67
N PHE A 71 -4.99 12.70 -7.48
CA PHE A 71 -4.47 13.99 -7.02
C PHE A 71 -4.66 15.10 -8.05
N ALA A 72 -4.43 14.82 -9.34
CA ALA A 72 -4.73 15.78 -10.41
C ALA A 72 -6.22 16.16 -10.44
N LYS A 73 -7.12 15.16 -10.30
CA LYS A 73 -8.56 15.42 -10.18
C LYS A 73 -8.89 16.27 -8.96
N LEU A 74 -8.27 16.02 -7.81
CA LEU A 74 -8.46 16.83 -6.60
C LEU A 74 -8.09 18.29 -6.85
N ARG A 75 -6.95 18.57 -7.48
CA ARG A 75 -6.52 19.94 -7.80
C ARG A 75 -7.48 20.65 -8.74
N ASN A 76 -7.98 19.96 -9.76
CA ASN A 76 -8.93 20.55 -10.71
C ASN A 76 -10.31 20.80 -10.07
N LEU A 77 -10.77 19.93 -9.16
CA LEU A 77 -12.02 20.12 -8.41
C LEU A 77 -11.94 21.28 -7.43
N GLU A 78 -10.76 21.54 -6.85
CA GLU A 78 -10.55 22.69 -5.96
C GLU A 78 -10.65 24.03 -6.70
N GLU A 79 -10.22 24.11 -7.96
CA GLU A 79 -10.37 25.30 -8.80
C GLU A 79 -11.84 25.68 -9.03
N ASP A 80 -12.72 24.68 -9.15
CA ASP A 80 -14.15 24.87 -9.40
C ASP A 80 -14.96 25.18 -8.11
N VAL A 81 -14.47 24.77 -6.93
CA VAL A 81 -15.24 24.84 -5.67
C VAL A 81 -14.78 25.98 -4.73
N ILE A 82 -13.54 26.48 -4.82
CA ILE A 82 -12.99 27.37 -3.77
C ILE A 82 -12.09 28.49 -4.33
N LYS A 83 -12.64 29.70 -4.48
CA LYS A 83 -11.89 30.99 -4.51
C LYS A 83 -11.45 31.48 -3.11
N ASN A 84 -11.61 30.69 -2.04
CA ASN A 84 -11.58 31.21 -0.66
C ASN A 84 -11.02 30.31 0.44
N ARG A 85 -10.10 29.39 0.13
CA ARG A 85 -9.27 28.75 1.17
C ARG A 85 -7.85 28.59 0.65
N ASP A 86 -6.94 28.59 1.62
CA ASP A 86 -5.49 28.41 1.54
C ASP A 86 -5.11 27.01 1.01
N THR A 87 -5.72 26.55 -0.08
CA THR A 87 -5.52 25.25 -0.73
C THR A 87 -4.31 25.25 -1.67
N ALA A 88 -3.62 26.39 -1.81
CA ALA A 88 -2.44 26.53 -2.65
C ALA A 88 -1.28 25.62 -2.21
N ASP A 89 -1.28 25.12 -0.96
CA ASP A 89 -0.14 24.44 -0.34
C ASP A 89 -0.31 22.91 -0.15
N VAL A 90 -1.34 22.31 -0.75
CA VAL A 90 -1.55 20.85 -0.71
C VAL A 90 -0.57 20.15 -1.65
N THR A 91 0.18 19.18 -1.12
CA THR A 91 1.22 18.45 -1.88
C THR A 91 0.99 16.95 -1.90
N LEU A 92 1.49 16.27 -2.93
CA LEU A 92 1.60 14.81 -3.02
C LEU A 92 3.08 14.44 -3.05
N THR A 93 3.53 13.62 -2.12
CA THR A 93 4.89 13.07 -2.08
C THR A 93 4.84 11.56 -2.25
N ILE A 94 5.53 11.07 -3.28
CA ILE A 94 5.67 9.63 -3.56
C ILE A 94 7.13 9.26 -3.38
N ALA A 95 7.41 8.44 -2.38
CA ALA A 95 8.75 7.98 -2.03
C ALA A 95 8.81 6.46 -2.02
N GLY A 96 9.93 5.91 -2.50
CA GLY A 96 10.05 4.47 -2.64
C GLY A 96 11.44 4.01 -2.98
N LYS A 97 11.72 2.75 -2.62
CA LYS A 97 12.92 2.06 -3.10
C LYS A 97 12.65 1.57 -4.52
N PRO A 98 13.52 1.86 -5.50
CA PRO A 98 13.42 1.28 -6.83
C PRO A 98 13.60 -0.24 -6.76
N PRO A 99 13.10 -0.99 -7.76
CA PRO A 99 13.36 -2.41 -7.85
C PRO A 99 14.88 -2.68 -7.96
N PRO A 100 15.34 -3.89 -7.63
CA PRO A 100 16.72 -4.32 -7.87
C PRO A 100 17.15 -4.04 -9.32
N ILE A 101 18.43 -3.75 -9.54
CA ILE A 101 18.97 -3.46 -10.87
C ILE A 101 18.76 -4.62 -11.85
N SER A 102 18.70 -5.86 -11.36
CA SER A 102 18.35 -7.06 -12.15
C SER A 102 16.98 -6.99 -12.82
N ASP A 103 16.07 -6.21 -12.25
CA ASP A 103 14.67 -6.12 -12.70
C ASP A 103 14.45 -4.85 -13.55
N LEU A 104 15.50 -4.05 -13.78
CA LEU A 104 15.46 -2.85 -14.62
C LEU A 104 15.58 -3.16 -16.12
N THR A 105 15.99 -4.37 -16.49
CA THR A 105 16.07 -4.80 -17.90
C THR A 105 14.69 -4.95 -18.55
N ASP A 106 13.65 -5.17 -17.75
CA ASP A 106 12.25 -5.27 -18.20
C ASP A 106 11.53 -3.91 -18.29
N ILE A 107 12.24 -2.79 -18.09
CA ILE A 107 11.68 -1.42 -18.11
C ILE A 107 11.96 -0.71 -19.46
N PHE A 108 12.80 -1.28 -20.32
CA PHE A 108 13.13 -0.73 -21.65
C PHE A 108 12.55 -1.51 -22.85
N TYR A 109 11.54 -2.37 -22.63
CA TYR A 109 10.76 -3.01 -23.69
C TYR A 109 9.25 -2.86 -23.44
#